data_AF-A0A833EF59-F1
#
_entry.id   AF-A0A833EF59-F1
#
_cell.length_a   1.000
_cell.length_b   1.000
_cell.length_c   1.000
_cell.angle_alpha   90.00
_cell.angle_beta   90.00
_cell.angle_gamma   90.00
#
_symmetry.space_group_name_H-M   'P 1'
#
loop_
_entity.id
_entity.type
_entity.pdbx_description
1 polymer ?
#
loop_
_entity_poly.entity_id
_entity_poly.type
_entity_poly.pdbx_seq_one_letter_code
_entity_poly.pdbx_strand_id
1 'polypeptide(L)'
;MLKELEKEVKEFWEKHNIPEKVLNSRKGRKKFFFMDGPPYATGYIHMGTAWNKILKDFYLRFFRMLGFDVWSQPGYDTHGLPI
;
A
#
# COMPACT_ATOMS: atom_id res chain seq x y z
N MET A 1 -17.37 10.43 13.89
CA MET A 1 -16.33 11.46 13.66
C MET A 1 -15.18 10.91 12.82
N LEU A 2 -14.34 9.98 13.33
CA LEU A 2 -13.23 9.41 12.54
C LEU A 2 -13.65 8.67 11.27
N LYS A 3 -14.69 7.82 11.34
CA LYS A 3 -15.20 7.09 10.16
C LYS A 3 -15.66 8.00 9.01
N GLU A 4 -16.31 9.12 9.35
CA GLU A 4 -16.76 10.09 8.35
C GLU A 4 -15.56 10.84 7.74
N LEU A 5 -14.59 11.24 8.57
CA LEU A 5 -13.37 11.86 8.10
C LEU A 5 -12.55 10.92 7.18
N GLU A 6 -12.41 9.65 7.55
CA GLU A 6 -11.72 8.64 6.72
C GLU A 6 -12.41 8.49 5.37
N LYS A 7 -13.75 8.49 5.35
CA LYS A 7 -14.55 8.43 4.14
C LYS A 7 -14.32 9.67 3.27
N GLU A 8 -14.42 10.88 3.83
CA GLU A 8 -14.18 12.14 3.12
C GLU A 8 -12.76 12.19 2.51
N VAL A 9 -11.74 11.79 3.27
CA VAL A 9 -10.36 11.74 2.80
C VAL A 9 -10.19 10.73 1.67
N LYS A 10 -10.81 9.55 1.79
CA LYS A 10 -10.77 8.51 0.76
C LYS A 10 -11.43 8.99 -0.54
N GLU A 11 -12.62 9.57 -0.45
CA GLU A 11 -13.34 10.13 -1.59
C GLU A 11 -12.53 11.26 -2.26
N PHE A 12 -11.89 12.13 -1.46
CA PHE A 12 -11.00 13.14 -1.98
C PHE A 12 -9.80 12.53 -2.74
N TRP A 13 -9.17 11.48 -2.21
CA TRP A 13 -8.06 10.80 -2.88
C TRP A 13 -8.46 10.13 -4.19
N GLU A 14 -9.61 9.47 -4.20
CA GLU A 14 -10.17 8.82 -5.40
C GLU A 14 -10.52 9.86 -6.46
N LYS A 15 -11.28 10.90 -6.10
CA LYS A 15 -11.70 11.98 -7.01
C LYS A 15 -10.51 12.69 -7.67
N HIS A 16 -9.42 12.87 -6.95
CA HIS A 16 -8.24 13.59 -7.46
C HIS A 16 -7.13 12.66 -7.96
N ASN A 17 -7.35 11.34 -7.96
CA ASN A 17 -6.38 10.33 -8.36
C ASN A 17 -5.01 10.53 -7.67
N ILE A 18 -5.05 10.80 -6.36
CA ILE A 18 -3.87 11.12 -5.55
C ILE A 18 -2.83 9.98 -5.57
N PRO A 19 -3.20 8.69 -5.47
CA PRO A 19 -2.22 7.61 -5.51
C PRO A 19 -1.37 7.63 -6.78
N GLU A 20 -1.98 7.79 -7.95
CA GLU A 20 -1.25 7.82 -9.22
C GLU A 20 -0.36 9.06 -9.31
N LYS A 21 -0.86 10.24 -8.90
CA LYS A 21 -0.08 11.48 -8.86
C LYS A 21 1.17 11.34 -7.99
N VAL A 22 1.06 10.73 -6.81
CA VAL A 22 2.20 10.50 -5.91
C VAL A 22 3.25 9.61 -6.59
N LEU A 23 2.83 8.49 -7.20
CA LEU A 23 3.72 7.58 -7.91
C LEU A 23 4.40 8.27 -9.12
N ASN A 24 3.63 8.98 -9.94
CA ASN A 24 4.15 9.69 -11.11
C ASN A 24 5.09 10.85 -10.74
N SER A 25 4.86 11.54 -9.62
CA SER A 25 5.67 12.69 -9.18
C SER A 25 7.12 12.35 -8.81
N ARG A 26 7.44 11.06 -8.70
CA ARG A 26 8.77 10.54 -8.31
C ARG A 26 9.41 9.64 -9.37
N LYS A 27 8.72 9.38 -10.50
CA LYS A 27 9.25 8.56 -11.58
C LYS A 27 10.62 9.07 -12.05
N GLY A 28 11.57 8.15 -12.19
CA GLY A 28 12.93 8.45 -12.68
C GLY A 28 13.90 8.95 -11.61
N ARG A 29 13.46 9.10 -10.35
CA ARG A 29 14.36 9.36 -9.21
C ARG A 29 15.07 8.07 -8.77
N LYS A 30 15.88 8.16 -7.71
CA LYS A 30 16.55 6.99 -7.12
C LYS A 30 15.51 5.94 -6.74
N LYS A 31 15.64 4.74 -7.31
CA LYS A 31 14.67 3.65 -7.11
C LYS A 31 14.80 3.06 -5.72
N PHE A 32 13.66 2.70 -5.16
CA PHE A 32 13.55 1.86 -3.97
C PHE A 32 12.57 0.74 -4.26
N PHE A 33 13.04 -0.51 -4.22
CA PHE A 33 12.23 -1.69 -4.53
C PHE A 33 11.80 -2.36 -3.24
N PHE A 34 10.49 -2.53 -3.08
CA PHE A 34 9.90 -3.23 -1.96
C PHE A 34 9.10 -4.44 -2.45
N MET A 35 9.57 -5.63 -2.09
CA MET A 35 8.90 -6.88 -2.39
C MET A 35 7.96 -7.24 -1.23
N ASP A 36 6.66 -7.18 -1.48
CA ASP A 36 5.67 -7.53 -0.46
C ASP A 36 5.50 -9.05 -0.39
N GLY A 37 5.59 -9.61 0.81
CA GLY A 37 5.23 -11.01 1.05
C GLY A 37 3.75 -11.23 0.73
N PRO A 38 3.40 -12.08 -0.25
CA PRO A 38 2.02 -12.24 -0.68
C PRO A 38 1.21 -12.95 0.42
N PRO A 39 0.12 -12.36 0.95
CA PRO A 39 -0.81 -13.12 1.78
C PRO A 39 -1.46 -14.26 1.00
N TYR A 40 -1.81 -15.34 1.69
CA TYR A 40 -2.72 -16.35 1.12
C TYR A 40 -4.02 -15.69 0.67
N ALA A 41 -4.51 -16.12 -0.49
CA ALA A 41 -5.79 -15.65 -1.02
C ALA A 41 -7.01 -16.22 -0.28
N THR A 42 -6.80 -17.09 0.72
CA THR A 42 -7.85 -17.71 1.54
C THR A 42 -7.95 -17.08 2.94
N GLY A 43 -9.14 -17.14 3.53
CA GLY A 43 -9.41 -16.67 4.89
C GLY A 43 -9.76 -15.19 5.03
N TYR A 44 -10.20 -14.80 6.23
CA TYR A 44 -10.51 -13.41 6.57
C TYR A 44 -9.27 -12.66 7.03
N ILE A 45 -9.24 -11.35 6.76
CA ILE A 45 -8.21 -10.45 7.28
C ILE A 45 -8.34 -10.39 8.81
N HIS A 46 -7.27 -10.72 9.51
CA HIS A 46 -7.17 -10.58 10.96
C HIS A 46 -6.25 -9.40 11.33
N MET A 47 -6.20 -9.07 12.62
CA MET A 47 -5.41 -7.93 13.13
C MET A 47 -3.90 -8.03 12.80
N GLY A 48 -3.36 -9.24 12.68
CA GLY A 48 -1.96 -9.45 12.27
C GLY A 48 -1.70 -8.98 10.84
N THR A 49 -2.63 -9.26 9.92
CA THR A 49 -2.58 -8.76 8.55
C THR A 49 -2.69 -7.23 8.51
N ALA A 50 -3.60 -6.64 9.31
CA ALA A 50 -3.74 -5.19 9.41
C ALA A 50 -2.45 -4.53 9.92
N TRP A 51 -1.88 -5.05 11.02
CA TRP A 51 -0.62 -4.58 11.60
C TRP A 51 0.52 -4.60 10.57
N ASN A 52 0.68 -5.72 9.87
CA ASN A 52 1.71 -5.88 8.87
C ASN A 52 1.56 -4.89 7.70
N LYS A 53 0.33 -4.68 7.20
CA LYS A 53 0.08 -3.77 6.07
C LYS A 53 0.24 -2.30 6.46
N ILE A 54 -0.15 -1.90 7.67
CA ILE A 54 0.03 -0.53 8.17
C ILE A 54 1.52 -0.18 8.27
N LEU A 55 2.35 -1.06 8.82
CA LEU A 55 3.79 -0.82 8.93
C LEU A 55 4.47 -0.70 7.56
N LYS A 56 4.08 -1.57 6.62
CA LYS A 56 4.58 -1.51 5.24
C LYS A 56 4.18 -0.21 4.55
N ASP A 57 2.92 0.20 4.65
CA ASP A 57 2.46 1.47 4.05
C ASP A 57 3.17 2.69 4.65
N PHE A 58 3.33 2.74 5.98
CA PHE A 58 4.10 3.78 6.66
C PHE A 58 5.52 3.90 6.10
N TYR A 59 6.24 2.78 6.01
CA TYR A 59 7.60 2.74 5.52
C TYR A 59 7.70 3.17 4.05
N LEU A 60 6.78 2.72 3.19
CA LEU A 60 6.76 3.11 1.79
C LEU A 60 6.46 4.60 1.60
N ARG A 61 5.53 5.17 2.38
CA ARG A 61 5.25 6.60 2.38
C ARG A 61 6.46 7.41 2.82
N PHE A 62 7.17 6.97 3.85
CA PHE A 62 8.41 7.60 4.30
C PHE A 62 9.44 7.70 3.17
N PHE A 63 9.71 6.61 2.43
CA PHE A 63 10.64 6.65 1.29
C PHE A 63 10.14 7.53 0.12
N ARG A 64 8.84 7.54 -0.16
CA ARG A 64 8.26 8.47 -1.16
C ARG A 64 8.46 9.93 -0.76
N MET A 65 8.32 10.24 0.53
CA MET A 65 8.54 11.58 1.09
C MET A 65 10.02 11.98 1.06
N LEU A 66 10.94 11.03 1.28
CA LEU A 66 12.38 11.24 1.05
C LEU A 66 12.75 11.41 -0.44
N GLY A 67 11.79 11.24 -1.35
CA GLY A 67 11.95 11.53 -2.78
C GLY A 67 12.37 10.32 -3.62
N PHE A 68 12.29 9.10 -3.10
CA PHE A 68 12.58 7.89 -3.88
C PHE A 68 11.45 7.56 -4.85
N ASP A 69 11.83 6.96 -5.99
CA ASP A 69 10.92 6.27 -6.89
C ASP A 69 10.62 4.88 -6.31
N VAL A 70 9.55 4.80 -5.51
CA VAL A 70 9.20 3.59 -4.76
C VAL A 70 8.36 2.67 -5.63
N TRP A 71 8.94 1.53 -6.01
CA TRP A 71 8.21 0.42 -6.59
C TRP A 71 7.78 -0.55 -5.50
N SER A 72 6.47 -0.70 -5.31
CA SER A 72 5.88 -1.61 -4.33
C SER A 72 4.66 -2.26 -4.96
N GLN A 73 4.71 -3.56 -5.19
CA GLN A 73 3.60 -4.31 -5.76
C GLN A 73 3.11 -5.35 -4.76
N PRO A 74 1.85 -5.27 -4.28
CA PRO A 74 1.28 -6.35 -3.49
C PRO A 74 1.02 -7.57 -4.38
N GLY A 75 1.11 -8.76 -3.79
CA GLY A 75 0.78 -10.03 -4.45
C GLY A 75 -0.19 -10.86 -3.62
N TYR A 76 -0.59 -12.01 -4.15
CA TYR A 76 -1.33 -13.04 -3.44
C TYR A 76 -0.68 -14.39 -3.69
N ASP A 77 -0.66 -15.23 -2.67
CA ASP A 77 -0.26 -16.63 -2.80
C ASP A 77 -1.52 -17.46 -3.00
N THR A 78 -1.56 -18.16 -4.13
CA THR A 78 -2.73 -18.92 -4.59
C THR A 78 -2.42 -20.40 -4.80
N HIS A 79 -1.19 -20.85 -4.50
CA HIS A 79 -0.75 -22.23 -4.67
C HIS A 79 -0.32 -22.85 -3.32
N GLY A 80 0.08 -24.12 -3.36
CA GLY A 80 0.18 -24.95 -2.16
C GLY A 80 -1.21 -25.43 -1.73
N LEU A 81 -1.31 -26.41 -0.81
CA LEU A 81 -2.58 -26.78 -0.21
C LEU A 81 -3.09 -25.58 0.61
N PRO A 82 -4.16 -24.88 0.17
CA PRO A 82 -4.85 -23.93 1.01
C PRO A 82 -5.87 -24.77 1.81
N ILE A 83 -5.77 -24.78 3.13
CA ILE A 83 -6.89 -25.27 3.97
C ILE A 83 -7.98 -24.21 3.97
#